data_AF-A0A8D5FIE2-F1
#
_entry.id   AF-A0A8D5FIE2-F1
#
_cell.length_a   1.000
_cell.length_b   1.000
_cell.length_c   1.000
_cell.angle_alpha   90.00
_cell.angle_beta   90.00
_cell.angle_gamma   90.00
#
_symmetry.space_group_name_H-M   'P 1'
#
loop_
_entity.id
_entity.type
_entity.pdbx_description
1 polymer ?
#
loop_
_entity_poly.entity_id
_entity_poly.type
_entity_poly.pdbx_seq_one_letter_code
_entity_poly.pdbx_strand_id
1 'polypeptide(L)'
;MQKNLKNTVLLVEDESINQKLAAAVLKKIGFQVDLADNGMEAVHMVRGQQYCMVLMDIQLPEMSGYEAVRQIRSMEELEGRKRLPIIAMTADDSREVRRKCMATGMDDFITKPIKPELLMTQLAPWLGVLQNTEEWCQNRERKKRKKTDKNIPAAVWDRERTLAFVGGDLELFCGLAKMFIEKNQPLLETISRAIEENDGPALREAAHSYKGAVSHFSAEKMRNLAYKLENCGRRKSMDTAPAFFTELQKMALLLVADLRKELPGGCP
;
A
#
# COMPACT_ATOMS: atom_id res chain seq x y z
N MET A 1 32.82 14.97 -3.17
CA MET A 1 32.18 13.98 -2.27
C MET A 1 31.47 12.95 -3.14
N GLN A 2 31.98 11.73 -3.21
CA GLN A 2 31.33 10.63 -3.94
C GLN A 2 30.00 10.28 -3.25
N LYS A 3 28.87 10.47 -3.94
CA LYS A 3 27.56 9.94 -3.53
C LYS A 3 27.70 8.42 -3.39
N ASN A 4 27.57 7.91 -2.16
CA ASN A 4 27.56 6.48 -1.92
C ASN A 4 26.21 5.94 -2.42
N LEU A 5 26.13 5.59 -3.71
CA LEU A 5 24.92 5.13 -4.44
C LEU A 5 24.27 3.85 -3.86
N LYS A 6 24.87 3.23 -2.82
CA LYS A 6 24.39 2.00 -2.19
C LYS A 6 23.16 2.17 -1.27
N ASN A 7 22.65 3.38 -1.08
CA ASN A 7 21.54 3.65 -0.17
C ASN A 7 20.31 4.30 -0.84
N THR A 8 20.22 4.28 -2.18
CA THR A 8 19.04 4.82 -2.88
C THR A 8 18.04 3.71 -3.17
N VAL A 9 16.82 3.90 -2.67
CA VAL A 9 15.66 3.07 -2.95
C VAL A 9 14.82 3.76 -4.03
N LEU A 10 14.41 3.00 -5.05
CA LEU A 10 13.37 3.44 -5.97
C LEU A 10 12.01 3.07 -5.39
N LEU A 11 11.15 4.06 -5.14
CA LEU A 11 9.78 3.87 -4.70
C LEU A 11 8.83 4.12 -5.88
N VAL A 12 8.05 3.12 -6.24
CA VAL A 12 7.10 3.18 -7.37
C VAL A 12 5.67 3.13 -6.83
N GLU A 13 4.94 4.23 -6.97
CA GLU A 13 3.58 4.44 -6.45
C GLU A 13 2.93 5.55 -7.27
N ASP A 14 1.69 5.38 -7.71
CA ASP A 14 0.99 6.32 -8.58
C ASP A 14 0.29 7.47 -7.83
N GLU A 15 0.16 7.34 -6.51
CA GLU A 15 -0.49 8.34 -5.67
C GLU A 15 0.53 9.19 -4.90
N SER A 16 0.57 10.48 -5.22
CA SER A 16 1.55 11.43 -4.67
C SER A 16 1.57 11.51 -3.14
N ILE A 17 0.41 11.38 -2.48
CA ILE A 17 0.37 11.40 -1.01
C ILE A 17 0.94 10.11 -0.41
N ASN A 18 0.73 8.97 -1.07
CA ASN A 18 1.31 7.69 -0.67
C ASN A 18 2.83 7.68 -0.91
N GLN A 19 3.29 8.26 -2.02
CA GLN A 19 4.71 8.48 -2.28
C GLN A 19 5.36 9.29 -1.15
N LYS A 20 4.77 10.45 -0.80
CA LYS A 20 5.29 11.32 0.27
C LYS A 20 5.38 10.58 1.60
N LEU A 21 4.32 9.84 1.95
CA LEU A 21 4.28 9.05 3.17
C LEU A 21 5.37 7.97 3.19
N ALA A 22 5.42 7.11 2.18
CA ALA A 22 6.41 6.03 2.10
C ALA A 22 7.84 6.57 2.02
N ALA A 23 8.07 7.66 1.27
CA ALA A 23 9.35 8.34 1.21
C ALA A 23 9.76 8.94 2.57
N ALA A 24 8.82 9.53 3.32
CA ALA A 24 9.09 10.04 4.67
C ALA A 24 9.52 8.90 5.61
N VAL A 25 8.87 7.73 5.52
CA VAL A 25 9.27 6.54 6.29
C VAL A 25 10.67 6.07 5.93
N LEU A 26 10.97 5.91 4.63
CA LEU A 26 12.27 5.48 4.13
C LEU A 26 13.41 6.46 4.47
N LYS A 27 13.15 7.77 4.35
CA LYS A 27 14.11 8.83 4.72
C LYS A 27 14.41 8.83 6.20
N LYS A 28 13.39 8.62 7.06
CA LYS A 28 13.58 8.50 8.52
C LYS A 28 14.47 7.33 8.91
N ILE A 29 14.50 6.29 8.08
CA ILE A 29 15.36 5.12 8.22
C ILE A 29 16.79 5.35 7.68
N GLY A 30 17.01 6.42 6.91
CA GLY A 30 18.32 6.80 6.36
C GLY A 30 18.52 6.47 4.88
N PHE A 31 17.48 6.07 4.15
CA PHE A 31 17.55 5.89 2.70
C PHE A 31 17.41 7.20 1.95
N GLN A 32 18.11 7.30 0.82
CA GLN A 32 17.70 8.21 -0.25
C GLN A 32 16.57 7.54 -1.03
N VAL A 33 15.62 8.35 -1.52
CA VAL A 33 14.43 7.84 -2.20
C VAL A 33 14.25 8.61 -3.49
N ASP A 34 14.28 7.87 -4.60
CA ASP A 34 13.82 8.35 -5.90
C ASP A 34 12.40 7.82 -6.12
N LEU A 35 11.57 8.60 -6.82
CA LEU A 35 10.16 8.32 -7.03
C LEU A 35 9.91 8.01 -8.50
N ALA A 36 9.01 7.05 -8.75
CA ALA A 36 8.42 6.81 -10.06
C ALA A 36 6.89 6.72 -9.92
N ASP A 37 6.17 7.36 -10.84
CA ASP A 37 4.70 7.44 -10.82
C ASP A 37 4.04 6.22 -11.46
N ASN A 38 4.79 5.42 -12.23
CA ASN A 38 4.26 4.24 -12.91
C ASN A 38 5.35 3.21 -13.23
N GLY A 39 4.90 2.04 -13.72
CA GLY A 39 5.79 0.92 -14.04
C GLY A 39 6.79 1.22 -15.17
N MET A 40 6.42 2.07 -16.13
CA MET A 40 7.26 2.41 -17.28
C MET A 40 8.42 3.31 -16.88
N GLU A 41 8.13 4.34 -16.08
CA GLU A 41 9.15 5.20 -15.49
C GLU A 41 10.12 4.40 -14.63
N ALA A 42 9.60 3.47 -13.81
CA ALA A 42 10.44 2.60 -13.00
C ALA A 42 11.44 1.78 -13.83
N VAL A 43 10.99 1.19 -14.96
CA VAL A 43 11.88 0.46 -15.88
C VAL A 43 12.95 1.39 -16.46
N HIS A 44 12.57 2.60 -16.88
CA HIS A 44 13.51 3.57 -17.43
C HIS A 44 14.57 3.99 -16.40
N MET A 45 14.13 4.28 -15.18
CA MET A 45 15.00 4.68 -14.08
C MET A 45 15.98 3.58 -13.68
N VAL A 46 15.52 2.32 -13.58
CA VAL A 46 16.39 1.16 -13.26
C VAL A 46 17.40 0.90 -14.39
N ARG A 47 17.07 1.25 -15.64
CA ARG A 47 18.03 1.15 -16.74
C ARG A 47 19.15 2.18 -16.63
N GLY A 48 18.81 3.42 -16.26
CA GLY A 48 19.72 4.57 -16.23
C GLY A 48 20.62 4.67 -14.99
N GLN A 49 20.20 4.13 -13.85
CA GLN A 49 21.00 4.16 -12.62
C GLN A 49 20.81 2.93 -11.73
N GLN A 50 21.74 2.75 -10.79
CA GLN A 50 21.72 1.62 -9.85
C GLN A 50 20.98 2.00 -8.57
N TYR A 51 20.14 1.10 -8.11
CA TYR A 51 19.45 1.17 -6.82
C TYR A 51 19.90 0.03 -5.91
N CYS A 52 19.75 0.21 -4.60
CA CYS A 52 19.91 -0.91 -3.68
C CYS A 52 18.65 -1.79 -3.62
N MET A 53 17.49 -1.22 -3.93
CA MET A 53 16.20 -1.88 -3.87
C MET A 53 15.14 -1.08 -4.65
N VAL A 54 14.13 -1.79 -5.14
CA VAL A 54 12.88 -1.20 -5.62
C VAL A 54 11.74 -1.62 -4.69
N LEU A 55 10.96 -0.66 -4.20
CA LEU A 55 9.64 -0.90 -3.64
C LEU A 55 8.60 -0.61 -4.73
N MET A 56 7.92 -1.65 -5.20
CA MET A 56 7.08 -1.60 -6.40
C MET A 56 5.63 -1.81 -6.04
N ASP A 57 4.76 -0.82 -6.24
CA ASP A 57 3.32 -1.07 -6.20
C ASP A 57 2.90 -2.07 -7.28
N ILE A 58 2.02 -3.00 -6.90
CA ILE A 58 1.49 -4.00 -7.81
C ILE A 58 0.48 -3.37 -8.77
N GLN A 59 -0.38 -2.48 -8.27
CA GLN A 59 -1.42 -1.83 -9.05
C GLN A 59 -0.94 -0.45 -9.47
N LEU A 60 -0.48 -0.35 -10.71
CA LEU A 60 -0.04 0.90 -11.32
C LEU A 60 -0.85 1.13 -12.61
N PRO A 61 -1.12 2.39 -12.97
CA PRO A 61 -1.76 2.72 -14.23
C PRO A 61 -0.87 2.34 -15.41
N GLU A 62 -1.50 2.01 -16.55
CA GLU A 62 -0.88 1.65 -17.83
C GLU A 62 -0.03 0.38 -17.83
N MET A 63 0.99 0.31 -16.98
CA MET A 63 1.88 -0.82 -16.79
C MET A 63 1.85 -1.26 -15.33
N SER A 64 1.33 -2.45 -15.06
CA SER A 64 1.30 -3.00 -13.70
C SER A 64 2.70 -3.24 -13.16
N GLY A 65 2.86 -3.25 -11.83
CA GLY A 65 4.13 -3.58 -11.20
C GLY A 65 4.64 -4.97 -11.59
N TYR A 66 3.74 -5.92 -11.87
CA TYR A 66 4.11 -7.23 -12.40
C TYR A 66 4.79 -7.13 -13.77
N GLU A 67 4.26 -6.31 -14.68
CA GLU A 67 4.83 -6.12 -16.01
C GLU A 67 6.17 -5.40 -15.94
N ALA A 68 6.27 -4.35 -15.13
CA ALA A 68 7.52 -3.63 -14.89
C ALA A 68 8.62 -4.58 -14.39
N VAL A 69 8.30 -5.46 -13.43
CA VAL A 69 9.26 -6.45 -12.92
C VAL A 69 9.71 -7.42 -14.00
N ARG A 70 8.82 -7.93 -14.85
CA ARG A 70 9.24 -8.81 -15.95
C ARG A 70 10.22 -8.12 -16.89
N GLN A 71 9.97 -6.85 -17.20
CA GLN A 71 10.89 -6.07 -18.05
C GLN A 71 12.24 -5.85 -17.37
N ILE A 72 12.24 -5.51 -16.08
CA ILE A 72 13.49 -5.35 -15.30
C ILE A 72 14.28 -6.67 -15.28
N ARG A 73 13.63 -7.81 -15.01
CA ARG A 73 14.30 -9.13 -14.99
C ARG A 73 14.86 -9.51 -16.36
N SER A 74 14.10 -9.29 -17.43
CA SER A 74 14.57 -9.55 -18.80
C SER A 74 15.78 -8.68 -19.15
N MET A 75 15.77 -7.41 -18.77
CA MET A 75 16.91 -6.51 -18.95
C MET A 75 18.14 -6.97 -18.14
N GLU A 76 17.95 -7.39 -16.89
CA GLU A 76 19.04 -7.92 -16.06
C GLU A 76 19.70 -9.14 -16.68
N GLU A 77 18.91 -10.08 -17.21
CA GLU A 77 19.41 -11.28 -17.87
C GLU A 77 20.15 -10.95 -19.18
N LEU A 78 19.56 -10.14 -20.05
CA LEU A 78 20.14 -9.78 -21.36
C LEU A 78 21.44 -8.99 -21.22
N GLU A 79 21.53 -8.11 -20.21
CA GLU A 79 22.70 -7.26 -19.98
C GLU A 79 23.68 -7.84 -18.94
N GLY A 80 23.40 -9.02 -18.39
CA GLY A 80 24.23 -9.65 -17.36
C GLY A 80 24.34 -8.83 -16.07
N ARG A 81 23.32 -8.05 -15.72
CA ARG A 81 23.31 -7.23 -14.50
C ARG A 81 23.10 -8.10 -13.26
N LYS A 82 23.60 -7.63 -12.12
CA LYS A 82 23.27 -8.22 -10.81
C LYS A 82 21.78 -8.06 -10.55
N ARG A 83 21.17 -9.09 -9.96
CA ARG A 83 19.77 -9.08 -9.55
C ARG A 83 19.53 -7.98 -8.53
N LEU A 84 18.68 -7.02 -8.88
CA LEU A 84 18.20 -5.94 -8.02
C LEU A 84 17.09 -6.48 -7.11
N PRO A 85 17.17 -6.31 -5.78
CA PRO A 85 16.04 -6.63 -4.91
C PRO A 85 14.79 -5.80 -5.28
N ILE A 86 13.70 -6.49 -5.61
CA ILE A 86 12.39 -5.88 -5.88
C ILE A 86 11.38 -6.44 -4.91
N ILE A 87 10.84 -5.56 -4.07
CA ILE A 87 9.84 -5.88 -3.05
C ILE A 87 8.50 -5.29 -3.46
N ALA A 88 7.49 -6.15 -3.55
CA ALA A 88 6.14 -5.74 -3.91
C ALA A 88 5.46 -4.95 -2.79
N MET A 89 4.71 -3.91 -3.11
CA MET A 89 3.79 -3.24 -2.20
C MET A 89 2.37 -3.61 -2.59
N THR A 90 1.58 -4.10 -1.63
CA THR A 90 0.23 -4.60 -1.92
C THR A 90 -0.74 -4.34 -0.77
N ALA A 91 -2.01 -4.05 -1.08
CA ALA A 91 -3.07 -4.02 -0.06
C ALA A 91 -3.58 -5.44 0.29
N ASP A 92 -3.20 -6.47 -0.45
CA ASP A 92 -3.57 -7.88 -0.23
C ASP A 92 -2.37 -8.74 0.19
N ASP A 93 -2.44 -9.38 1.36
CA ASP A 93 -1.44 -10.30 1.90
C ASP A 93 -1.75 -11.79 1.63
N SER A 94 -2.72 -12.06 0.75
CA SER A 94 -3.14 -13.42 0.44
C SER A 94 -2.02 -14.28 -0.14
N ARG A 95 -2.10 -15.60 0.10
CA ARG A 95 -1.14 -16.58 -0.44
C ARG A 95 -1.09 -16.55 -1.98
N GLU A 96 -2.20 -16.20 -2.63
CA GLU A 96 -2.25 -16.11 -4.09
C GLU A 96 -1.42 -14.94 -4.60
N VAL A 97 -1.59 -13.75 -4.01
CA VAL A 97 -0.78 -12.58 -4.35
C VAL A 97 0.69 -12.87 -4.09
N ARG A 98 1.03 -13.48 -2.95
CA ARG A 98 2.41 -13.90 -2.66
C ARG A 98 2.96 -14.85 -3.74
N ARG A 99 2.19 -15.87 -4.15
CA ARG A 99 2.60 -16.80 -5.21
C ARG A 99 2.83 -16.08 -6.54
N LYS A 100 1.93 -15.14 -6.89
CA LYS A 100 2.02 -14.36 -8.13
C LYS A 100 3.23 -13.42 -8.13
N CYS A 101 3.53 -12.76 -7.01
CA CYS A 101 4.73 -11.94 -6.84
C CYS A 101 6.00 -12.76 -7.10
N MET A 102 6.14 -13.89 -6.40
CA MET A 102 7.31 -14.77 -6.56
C MET A 102 7.44 -15.31 -7.98
N ALA A 103 6.33 -15.76 -8.59
CA ALA A 103 6.33 -16.26 -9.96
C ALA A 103 6.70 -15.20 -11.01
N THR A 104 6.50 -13.92 -10.69
CA THR A 104 6.87 -12.79 -11.57
C THR A 104 8.34 -12.40 -11.42
N GLY A 105 9.04 -12.91 -10.40
CA GLY A 105 10.44 -12.61 -10.12
C GLY A 105 10.63 -11.47 -9.11
N MET A 106 9.59 -11.09 -8.35
CA MET A 106 9.74 -10.27 -7.14
C MET A 106 10.37 -11.12 -6.03
N ASP A 107 11.13 -10.47 -5.15
CA ASP A 107 11.92 -11.16 -4.14
C ASP A 107 11.21 -11.21 -2.77
N ASP A 108 10.34 -10.24 -2.49
CA ASP A 108 9.47 -10.23 -1.31
C ASP A 108 8.23 -9.34 -1.51
N PHE A 109 7.42 -9.18 -0.46
CA PHE A 109 6.30 -8.25 -0.42
C PHE A 109 6.11 -7.59 0.96
N ILE A 110 5.57 -6.38 0.94
CA ILE A 110 5.12 -5.62 2.11
C ILE A 110 3.67 -5.18 1.92
N THR A 111 2.93 -5.15 3.03
CA THR A 111 1.54 -4.70 2.99
C THR A 111 1.45 -3.19 3.09
N LYS A 112 0.56 -2.62 2.27
CA LYS A 112 0.15 -1.23 2.40
C LYS A 112 -0.80 -1.07 3.61
N PRO A 113 -0.72 0.06 4.32
CA PRO A 113 0.21 1.16 4.08
C PRO A 113 1.58 0.87 4.73
N ILE A 114 2.66 1.45 4.19
CA ILE A 114 4.01 1.20 4.70
C ILE A 114 4.15 1.77 6.11
N LYS A 115 4.25 0.87 7.10
CA LYS A 115 4.41 1.23 8.52
C LYS A 115 5.90 1.29 8.89
N PRO A 116 6.40 2.39 9.50
CA PRO A 116 7.79 2.50 9.92
C PRO A 116 8.29 1.32 10.76
N GLU A 117 7.46 0.86 11.70
CA GLU A 117 7.78 -0.22 12.64
C GLU A 117 7.97 -1.59 11.97
N LEU A 118 7.33 -1.80 10.82
CA LEU A 118 7.38 -3.06 10.08
C LEU A 118 8.42 -3.01 8.96
N LEU A 119 8.57 -1.84 8.32
CA LEU A 119 9.44 -1.68 7.16
C LEU A 119 10.88 -2.07 7.49
N MET A 120 11.47 -1.57 8.58
CA MET A 120 12.84 -1.95 8.97
C MET A 120 13.04 -3.45 9.08
N THR A 121 12.10 -4.13 9.72
CA THR A 121 12.21 -5.58 9.92
C THR A 121 11.97 -6.38 8.66
N GLN A 122 11.20 -5.87 7.71
CA GLN A 122 10.95 -6.51 6.42
C GLN A 122 12.08 -6.24 5.42
N LEU A 123 12.73 -5.07 5.52
CA LEU A 123 13.86 -4.72 4.66
C LEU A 123 15.19 -5.28 5.20
N ALA A 124 15.33 -5.53 6.51
CA ALA A 124 16.56 -6.02 7.12
C ALA A 124 17.22 -7.23 6.40
N PRO A 125 16.49 -8.26 5.94
CA PRO A 125 17.08 -9.37 5.20
C PRO A 125 17.70 -8.96 3.86
N TRP A 126 17.16 -7.91 3.23
CA TRP A 126 17.58 -7.38 1.93
C TRP A 126 18.71 -6.35 2.04
N LEU A 127 18.96 -5.84 3.25
CA LEU A 127 19.92 -4.79 3.56
C LEU A 127 21.25 -5.31 4.09
N GLY A 128 21.56 -6.60 3.89
CA GLY A 128 22.73 -7.28 4.45
C GLY A 128 23.93 -6.34 4.71
N VAL A 129 24.19 -6.05 6.00
CA VAL A 129 25.19 -5.10 6.52
C VAL A 129 24.74 -3.61 6.60
N LEU A 130 23.94 -3.29 7.61
CA LEU A 130 24.08 -2.04 8.35
C LEU A 130 24.37 -2.42 9.81
N GLN A 131 25.64 -2.40 10.19
CA GLN A 131 26.09 -2.60 11.57
C GLN A 131 25.39 -1.59 12.48
N ASN A 132 24.37 -2.04 13.24
CA ASN A 132 24.17 -1.84 14.68
C ASN A 132 22.75 -2.31 15.12
N THR A 133 22.31 -3.51 14.74
CA THR A 133 20.95 -4.00 15.03
C THR A 133 20.85 -4.89 16.27
N GLU A 134 21.71 -4.69 17.28
CA GLU A 134 21.63 -5.48 18.52
C GLU A 134 20.67 -4.87 19.56
N GLU A 135 20.41 -3.56 19.55
CA GLU A 135 19.53 -2.92 20.55
C GLU A 135 18.02 -3.08 20.27
N TRP A 136 17.61 -3.32 19.02
CA TRP A 136 16.18 -3.39 18.66
C TRP A 136 15.61 -4.80 18.57
N CYS A 137 16.44 -5.81 18.28
CA CYS A 137 16.01 -7.21 18.17
C CYS A 137 15.56 -7.80 19.51
N GLN A 138 16.14 -7.35 20.63
CA GLN A 138 15.80 -7.85 21.96
C GLN A 138 14.39 -7.44 22.43
N ASN A 139 13.76 -6.45 21.79
CA ASN A 139 12.41 -6.03 22.15
C ASN A 139 11.30 -6.87 21.49
N ARG A 140 11.65 -7.74 20.54
CA ARG A 140 10.70 -8.50 19.71
C ARG A 140 10.30 -9.86 20.28
N GLU A 141 11.19 -10.55 21.00
CA GLU A 141 10.87 -11.85 21.59
C GLU A 141 9.87 -11.77 22.75
N ARG A 142 9.65 -10.57 23.30
CA ARG A 142 8.63 -10.33 24.32
C ARG A 142 7.21 -10.07 23.76
N LYS A 143 7.03 -9.94 22.44
CA LYS A 143 5.73 -9.61 21.80
C LYS A 143 5.24 -10.60 20.73
N LYS A 144 5.79 -11.82 20.67
CA LYS A 144 5.15 -12.96 20.00
C LYS A 144 4.41 -13.85 21.01
N ARG A 145 3.32 -13.32 21.57
CA ARG A 145 2.14 -14.05 22.09
C ARG A 145 1.27 -13.06 22.87
N LYS A 146 0.36 -12.41 22.14
CA LYS A 146 -0.98 -12.05 22.60
C LYS A 146 -1.75 -11.62 21.35
N LYS A 147 -2.35 -12.61 20.67
CA LYS A 147 -3.69 -12.40 20.12
C LYS A 147 -4.54 -12.03 21.33
N THR A 148 -4.62 -10.73 21.60
CA THR A 148 -5.71 -10.22 22.41
C THR A 148 -6.84 -10.05 21.42
N ASP A 149 -7.97 -10.68 21.71
CA ASP A 149 -9.27 -10.19 21.25
C ASP A 149 -9.30 -8.70 21.55
N LYS A 150 -9.02 -7.88 20.53
CA LYS A 150 -9.17 -6.44 20.66
C LYS A 150 -10.57 -6.14 20.17
N ASN A 151 -11.41 -5.83 21.13
CA ASN A 151 -12.67 -5.11 20.97
C ASN A 151 -12.50 -4.11 19.81
N ILE A 152 -13.05 -4.43 18.64
CA ILE A 152 -13.00 -3.56 17.47
C ILE A 152 -13.77 -2.31 17.90
N PRO A 153 -13.14 -1.11 17.93
CA PRO A 153 -13.84 0.09 18.32
C PRO A 153 -15.17 0.19 17.57
N ALA A 154 -16.24 0.59 18.28
CA ALA A 154 -17.53 0.79 17.63
C ALA A 154 -17.41 1.81 16.48
N ALA A 155 -16.53 2.80 16.66
CA ALA A 155 -16.19 3.83 15.70
C ALA A 155 -15.72 3.27 14.35
N VAL A 156 -16.07 3.99 13.27
CA VAL A 156 -15.75 3.63 11.88
C VAL A 156 -14.24 3.77 11.60
N TRP A 157 -13.56 4.70 12.29
CA TRP A 157 -12.15 5.02 12.12
C TRP A 157 -11.53 5.55 13.43
N ASP A 158 -10.20 5.70 13.48
CA ASP A 158 -9.44 6.16 14.64
C ASP A 158 -8.50 7.31 14.27
N ARG A 159 -8.87 8.53 14.68
CA ARG A 159 -8.14 9.76 14.39
C ARG A 159 -6.73 9.76 14.96
N GLU A 160 -6.58 9.44 16.25
CA GLU A 160 -5.29 9.48 16.94
C GLU A 160 -4.30 8.50 16.31
N ARG A 161 -4.75 7.29 15.98
CA ARG A 161 -3.91 6.31 15.28
C ARG A 161 -3.55 6.73 13.87
N THR A 162 -4.47 7.38 13.15
CA THR A 162 -4.21 7.91 11.81
C THR A 162 -3.17 9.03 11.85
N LEU A 163 -3.30 9.95 12.81
CA LEU A 163 -2.33 11.03 13.01
C LEU A 163 -0.96 10.50 13.44
N ALA A 164 -0.92 9.52 14.36
CA ALA A 164 0.32 8.85 14.73
C ALA A 164 0.95 8.10 13.55
N PHE A 165 0.14 7.52 12.67
CA PHE A 165 0.60 6.81 11.48
C PHE A 165 1.34 7.73 10.49
N VAL A 166 0.89 8.97 10.32
CA VAL A 166 1.61 10.00 9.54
C VAL A 166 2.70 10.73 10.35
N GLY A 167 3.05 10.23 11.53
CA GLY A 167 4.11 10.81 12.37
C GLY A 167 3.75 12.14 13.01
N GLY A 168 2.46 12.47 13.15
CA GLY A 168 1.97 13.76 13.65
C GLY A 168 1.92 14.87 12.60
N ASP A 169 2.25 14.57 11.34
CA ASP A 169 2.24 15.53 10.24
C ASP A 169 0.80 15.84 9.81
N LEU A 170 0.33 17.04 10.17
CA LEU A 170 -1.02 17.51 9.85
C LEU A 170 -1.22 17.79 8.35
N GLU A 171 -0.16 18.13 7.62
CA GLU A 171 -0.26 18.36 6.18
C GLU A 171 -0.46 17.04 5.45
N LEU A 172 0.31 16.01 5.81
CA LEU A 172 0.12 14.65 5.29
C LEU A 172 -1.24 14.07 5.70
N PHE A 173 -1.68 14.30 6.94
CA PHE A 173 -3.02 13.91 7.38
C PHE A 173 -4.10 14.55 6.50
N CYS A 174 -4.05 15.87 6.29
CA CYS A 174 -5.01 16.59 5.46
C CYS A 174 -4.96 16.14 4.00
N GLY A 175 -3.76 15.86 3.48
CA GLY A 175 -3.57 15.31 2.14
C GLY A 175 -4.26 13.96 1.97
N LEU A 176 -4.09 13.04 2.93
CA LEU A 176 -4.76 11.73 2.91
C LEU A 176 -6.28 11.88 2.97
N ALA A 177 -6.77 12.75 3.86
CA ALA A 177 -8.19 13.02 3.99
C ALA A 177 -8.79 13.55 2.67
N LYS A 178 -8.15 14.53 2.02
CA LYS A 178 -8.57 15.08 0.72
C LYS A 178 -8.58 14.01 -0.37
N MET A 179 -7.48 13.27 -0.53
CA MET A 179 -7.38 12.17 -1.49
C MET A 179 -8.52 11.15 -1.29
N PHE A 180 -8.79 10.73 -0.05
CA PHE A 180 -9.88 9.80 0.21
C PHE A 180 -11.24 10.39 -0.14
N ILE A 181 -11.54 11.63 0.25
CA ILE A 181 -12.81 12.31 -0.05
C ILE A 181 -13.03 12.40 -1.57
N GLU A 182 -11.99 12.74 -2.33
CA GLU A 182 -12.04 12.86 -3.80
C GLU A 182 -12.28 11.50 -4.48
N LYS A 183 -11.59 10.43 -4.03
CA LYS A 183 -11.71 9.09 -4.63
C LYS A 183 -12.91 8.28 -4.15
N ASN A 184 -13.47 8.61 -2.97
CA ASN A 184 -14.50 7.81 -2.31
C ASN A 184 -15.72 7.59 -3.21
N GLN A 185 -16.31 8.67 -3.74
CA GLN A 185 -17.54 8.59 -4.52
C GLN A 185 -17.35 7.85 -5.86
N PRO A 186 -16.33 8.18 -6.70
CA PRO A 186 -16.08 7.44 -7.94
C PRO A 186 -15.83 5.94 -7.73
N LEU A 187 -15.13 5.55 -6.65
CA LEU A 187 -14.90 4.14 -6.34
C LEU A 187 -16.19 3.42 -5.92
N LEU A 188 -17.04 4.05 -5.11
CA LEU A 188 -18.34 3.48 -4.73
C LEU A 188 -19.26 3.30 -5.95
N GLU A 189 -19.28 4.27 -6.86
CA GLU A 189 -20.05 4.17 -8.11
C GLU A 189 -19.55 3.01 -9.00
N THR A 190 -18.23 2.86 -9.11
CA THR A 190 -17.62 1.75 -9.85
C THR A 190 -17.98 0.40 -9.22
N ILE A 191 -17.98 0.30 -7.88
CA ILE A 191 -18.41 -0.91 -7.17
C ILE A 191 -19.90 -1.18 -7.42
N SER A 192 -20.77 -0.17 -7.34
CA SER A 192 -22.22 -0.32 -7.60
C SER A 192 -22.48 -0.88 -8.99
N ARG A 193 -21.88 -0.25 -10.01
CA ARG A 193 -22.02 -0.66 -11.41
C ARG A 193 -21.54 -2.10 -11.63
N ALA A 194 -20.39 -2.46 -11.07
CA ALA A 194 -19.87 -3.82 -11.19
C ALA A 194 -20.79 -4.87 -10.53
N ILE A 195 -21.50 -4.51 -9.46
CA ILE A 195 -22.51 -5.37 -8.83
C ILE A 195 -23.75 -5.50 -9.73
N GLU A 196 -24.25 -4.38 -10.26
CA GLU A 196 -25.44 -4.33 -11.13
C GLU A 196 -25.23 -5.10 -12.45
N GLU A 197 -24.04 -4.98 -13.03
CA GLU A 197 -23.65 -5.64 -14.28
C GLU A 197 -23.16 -7.08 -14.07
N ASN A 198 -23.07 -7.54 -12.81
CA ASN A 198 -22.52 -8.85 -12.45
C ASN A 198 -21.06 -9.05 -12.94
N ASP A 199 -20.29 -7.96 -13.02
CA ASP A 199 -18.89 -7.93 -13.45
C ASP A 199 -17.95 -8.22 -12.27
N GLY A 200 -17.64 -9.51 -12.08
CA GLY A 200 -16.72 -9.97 -11.04
C GLY A 200 -15.31 -9.37 -11.12
N PRO A 201 -14.64 -9.36 -12.30
CA PRO A 201 -13.37 -8.66 -12.49
C PRO A 201 -13.38 -7.19 -12.07
N ALA A 202 -14.36 -6.40 -12.53
CA ALA A 202 -14.47 -4.99 -12.19
C ALA A 202 -14.74 -4.79 -10.69
N LEU A 203 -15.60 -5.63 -10.08
CA LEU A 203 -15.86 -5.57 -8.64
C LEU A 203 -14.57 -5.83 -7.85
N ARG A 204 -13.81 -6.86 -8.24
CA ARG A 204 -12.56 -7.20 -7.57
C ARG A 204 -11.59 -6.03 -7.59
N GLU A 205 -11.42 -5.40 -8.75
CA GLU A 205 -10.50 -4.29 -8.92
C GLU A 205 -10.92 -3.06 -8.10
N ALA A 206 -12.16 -2.61 -8.25
CA ALA A 206 -12.66 -1.44 -7.54
C ALA A 206 -12.66 -1.63 -6.01
N ALA A 207 -13.03 -2.82 -5.53
CA ALA A 207 -12.99 -3.16 -4.11
C ALA A 207 -11.55 -3.23 -3.56
N HIS A 208 -10.58 -3.72 -4.36
CA HIS A 208 -9.18 -3.71 -3.98
C HIS A 208 -8.64 -2.29 -3.85
N SER A 209 -8.92 -1.42 -4.83
CA SER A 209 -8.54 0.00 -4.77
C SER A 209 -9.17 0.71 -3.57
N TYR A 210 -10.45 0.45 -3.28
CA TYR A 210 -11.13 1.00 -2.11
C TYR A 210 -10.50 0.52 -0.80
N LYS A 211 -10.15 -0.77 -0.70
CA LYS A 211 -9.44 -1.35 0.45
C LYS A 211 -8.11 -0.64 0.70
N GLY A 212 -7.37 -0.31 -0.36
CA GLY A 212 -6.14 0.49 -0.28
C GLY A 212 -6.41 1.89 0.28
N ALA A 213 -7.39 2.60 -0.28
CA ALA A 213 -7.73 3.97 0.11
C ALA A 213 -8.09 4.11 1.60
N VAL A 214 -8.84 3.15 2.17
CA VAL A 214 -9.24 3.19 3.60
C VAL A 214 -8.15 2.74 4.57
N SER A 215 -7.05 2.15 4.06
CA SER A 215 -6.04 1.48 4.89
C SER A 215 -5.24 2.44 5.80
N HIS A 216 -5.23 3.74 5.48
CA HIS A 216 -4.54 4.78 6.24
C HIS A 216 -5.32 5.22 7.49
N PHE A 217 -6.65 5.08 7.52
CA PHE A 217 -7.53 5.68 8.54
C PHE A 217 -7.80 4.77 9.74
N SER A 218 -7.07 3.65 9.86
CA SER A 218 -7.37 2.60 10.85
C SER A 218 -8.82 2.10 10.80
N ALA A 219 -9.45 2.15 9.63
CA ALA A 219 -10.86 1.80 9.39
C ALA A 219 -11.03 0.30 9.12
N GLU A 220 -10.71 -0.55 10.10
CA GLU A 220 -10.64 -2.02 9.93
C GLU A 220 -11.95 -2.65 9.44
N LYS A 221 -13.10 -2.14 9.90
CA LYS A 221 -14.41 -2.62 9.44
C LYS A 221 -14.61 -2.38 7.94
N MET A 222 -14.32 -1.17 7.47
CA MET A 222 -14.42 -0.82 6.05
C MET A 222 -13.44 -1.62 5.21
N ARG A 223 -12.19 -1.77 5.69
CA ARG A 223 -11.17 -2.60 5.03
C ARG A 223 -11.64 -4.05 4.86
N ASN A 224 -12.27 -4.62 5.90
CA ASN A 224 -12.82 -5.97 5.85
C ASN A 224 -14.03 -6.10 4.91
N LEU A 225 -14.90 -5.10 4.82
CA LEU A 225 -16.01 -5.09 3.87
C LEU A 225 -15.51 -5.01 2.43
N ALA A 226 -14.55 -4.12 2.15
CA ALA A 226 -13.89 -4.04 0.85
C ALA A 226 -13.21 -5.38 0.48
N TYR A 227 -12.54 -6.03 1.43
CA TYR A 227 -11.97 -7.38 1.21
C TYR A 227 -13.03 -8.45 0.91
N LYS A 228 -14.21 -8.38 1.54
CA LYS A 228 -15.31 -9.31 1.23
C LYS A 228 -15.84 -9.08 -0.19
N LEU A 229 -16.05 -7.83 -0.60
CA LEU A 229 -16.45 -7.45 -1.96
C LEU A 229 -15.43 -7.90 -3.01
N GLU A 230 -14.13 -7.70 -2.73
CA GLU A 230 -13.04 -8.18 -3.57
C GLU A 230 -13.12 -9.71 -3.77
N ASN A 231 -13.40 -10.46 -2.70
CA ASN A 231 -13.57 -11.90 -2.76
C ASN A 231 -14.85 -12.35 -3.51
N CYS A 232 -15.94 -11.59 -3.42
CA CYS A 232 -17.14 -11.81 -4.23
C CYS A 232 -16.79 -11.77 -5.72
N GLY A 233 -16.09 -10.72 -6.16
CA GLY A 233 -15.64 -10.57 -7.54
C GLY A 233 -14.68 -11.68 -7.98
N ARG A 234 -13.75 -12.08 -7.09
CA ARG A 234 -12.80 -13.17 -7.36
C ARG A 234 -13.46 -14.54 -7.53
N ARG A 235 -14.47 -14.85 -6.71
CA ARG A 235 -15.15 -16.16 -6.71
C ARG A 235 -16.41 -16.18 -7.56
N LYS A 236 -16.76 -15.07 -8.23
CA LYS A 236 -18.04 -14.86 -8.92
C LYS A 236 -19.27 -15.16 -8.04
N SER A 237 -19.15 -14.93 -6.73
CA SER A 237 -20.24 -15.11 -5.76
C SER A 237 -20.84 -13.74 -5.45
N MET A 238 -21.69 -13.27 -6.35
CA MET A 238 -22.20 -11.89 -6.36
C MET A 238 -23.45 -11.69 -5.49
N ASP A 239 -24.13 -12.77 -5.09
CA ASP A 239 -25.38 -12.72 -4.30
C ASP A 239 -25.21 -11.99 -2.95
N THR A 240 -24.02 -12.05 -2.36
CA THR A 240 -23.72 -11.41 -1.07
C THR A 240 -23.11 -10.00 -1.22
N ALA A 241 -22.70 -9.61 -2.43
CA ALA A 241 -22.05 -8.33 -2.67
C ALA A 241 -22.94 -7.11 -2.35
N PRO A 242 -24.25 -7.07 -2.70
CA PRO A 242 -25.11 -5.94 -2.35
C PRO A 242 -25.20 -5.64 -0.85
N ALA A 243 -25.22 -6.70 -0.02
CA ALA A 243 -25.28 -6.55 1.43
C ALA A 243 -23.99 -5.93 1.98
N PHE A 244 -22.82 -6.42 1.56
CA PHE A 244 -21.54 -5.84 1.98
C PHE A 244 -21.35 -4.41 1.46
N PHE A 245 -21.81 -4.13 0.24
CA PHE A 245 -21.74 -2.80 -0.36
C PHE A 245 -22.60 -1.78 0.40
N THR A 246 -23.83 -2.16 0.77
CA THR A 246 -24.73 -1.31 1.56
C THR A 246 -24.11 -0.91 2.90
N GLU A 247 -23.46 -1.85 3.60
CA GLU A 247 -22.75 -1.54 4.84
C GLU A 247 -21.53 -0.64 4.60
N LEU A 248 -20.78 -0.89 3.51
CA LEU A 248 -19.61 -0.08 3.14
C LEU A 248 -20.01 1.37 2.87
N GLN A 249 -21.09 1.61 2.11
CA GLN A 249 -21.60 2.95 1.82
C GLN A 249 -21.98 3.72 3.09
N LYS A 250 -22.67 3.06 4.04
CA LYS A 250 -23.02 3.68 5.33
C LYS A 250 -21.78 4.14 6.10
N MET A 251 -20.76 3.29 6.17
CA MET A 251 -19.50 3.63 6.84
C MET A 251 -18.72 4.72 6.08
N ALA A 252 -18.75 4.67 4.75
CA ALA A 252 -18.10 5.67 3.90
C ALA A 252 -18.65 7.08 4.14
N LEU A 253 -19.99 7.21 4.24
CA LEU A 253 -20.64 8.47 4.56
C LEU A 253 -20.17 9.04 5.90
N LEU A 254 -20.09 8.20 6.93
CA LEU A 254 -19.61 8.60 8.26
C LEU A 254 -18.15 9.05 8.23
N LEU A 255 -17.28 8.27 7.57
CA LEU A 255 -15.86 8.59 7.46
C LEU A 255 -15.64 9.91 6.68
N VAL A 256 -16.31 10.11 5.55
CA VAL A 256 -16.23 11.36 4.77
C VAL A 256 -16.69 12.56 5.60
N ALA A 257 -17.82 12.43 6.31
CA ALA A 257 -18.33 13.50 7.16
C ALA A 257 -17.36 13.87 8.28
N ASP A 258 -16.69 12.89 8.89
CA ASP A 258 -15.69 13.15 9.93
C ASP A 258 -14.40 13.74 9.37
N LEU A 259 -13.88 13.21 8.25
CA LEU A 259 -12.68 13.74 7.62
C LEU A 259 -12.86 15.19 7.15
N ARG A 260 -14.05 15.58 6.68
CA ARG A 260 -14.35 16.98 6.33
C ARG A 260 -14.24 17.93 7.52
N LYS A 261 -14.62 17.49 8.73
CA LYS A 261 -14.50 18.30 9.95
C LYS A 261 -13.03 18.52 10.35
N GLU A 262 -12.15 17.61 9.97
CA GLU A 262 -10.72 17.69 10.27
C GLU A 262 -9.94 18.57 9.29
N LEU A 263 -10.51 18.86 8.11
CA LEU A 263 -9.85 19.71 7.12
C LEU A 263 -9.95 21.20 7.53
N PRO A 264 -8.86 21.98 7.43
CA PRO A 264 -8.89 23.42 7.71
C PRO A 264 -9.86 24.11 6.75
N GLY A 265 -10.82 24.85 7.31
CA GLY A 265 -11.88 25.54 6.55
C GLY A 265 -13.23 24.80 6.50
N GLY A 266 -13.43 23.76 7.33
CA GLY A 266 -14.65 22.96 7.49
C GLY A 266 -15.90 23.54 6.82
N CYS A 267 -16.18 23.08 5.61
CA CYS A 267 -17.45 23.38 4.93
C CYS A 267 -18.37 22.16 5.09
N PRO A 268 -19.65 22.37 5.47
CA PRO A 268 -20.62 21.30 5.66
C PRO A 268 -20.78 20.38 4.44
#